data_AF-A0A8S9XEC9-F1
#
_entry.id   AF-A0A8S9XEC9-F1
#
_cell.length_a   1.000
_cell.length_b   1.000
_cell.length_c   1.000
_cell.angle_alpha   90.00
_cell.angle_beta   90.00
_cell.angle_gamma   90.00
#
_symmetry.space_group_name_H-M   'P 1'
#
loop_
_entity.id
_entity.type
_entity.pdbx_description
1 polymer ?
#
loop_
_entity_poly.entity_id
_entity_poly.type
_entity_poly.pdbx_seq_one_letter_code
_entity_poly.pdbx_strand_id
1 'polypeptide(L)'
;MNDKTRTFSSMLEPLPNGAPFPFNYQPSRIDRNALFALNRVFPMDAVASSRTQLLRSHLTLEALKEDLFRYDRTPTSRHVSPAYALAVASVIQDLDILKGTLIPLTHGAVAKHPNIPKTKSPGFPYKERGYKNKGEALADPKVLCEIRCDWYSVERNAPVVLPDSACYARAQLCDRSKNKIRATWGIPLTVYLTEGQYFYPFRQHLKQLEHPIIAYGLEMATGGMQYVNTAVAQHHNRYVQLCDWRSFDKTIPAWLVRDAFNICATAFDWSKVQDVEGKIWPVDPVKSKRRWRKLVNYFIDTPVRLSTGERFIKHIGVPSGSCWTNVIDSIVNAIVMRYLIYELTDHLPLFDVYLGDDSVIILPELFSLERLAELAAHYFGMELNTDKSYITQNPANVFFLGYFNENGHPTKPIDSIVASSIYPERPVRNKIDTVTRLIGQAYSTFEPIHATQFFKAAKILANEENLSNRDLEEWIHDHPANFKFLSTLGVDARTITIPDVDEEIPTWITQPSDTRREYIPRQYILEDLYQQGLLFLEWDPDLQQYD
;
A
#
# COMPACT_ATOMS: atom_id res chain seq x y z
N MET A 1 -15.56 32.84 11.58
CA MET A 1 -14.75 33.57 12.58
C MET A 1 -13.29 33.39 12.21
N ASN A 2 -12.65 34.47 11.74
CA ASN A 2 -11.23 34.65 11.43
C ASN A 2 -10.50 33.44 10.83
N ASP A 3 -10.63 33.36 9.50
CA ASP A 3 -9.80 32.58 8.61
C ASP A 3 -8.37 33.16 8.63
N LYS A 4 -7.50 32.53 9.40
CA LYS A 4 -6.05 32.73 9.29
C LYS A 4 -5.55 31.52 8.52
N THR A 5 -5.13 31.72 7.27
CA THR A 5 -4.22 30.81 6.59
C THR A 5 -3.14 30.40 7.60
N ARG A 6 -3.15 29.12 8.00
CA ARG A 6 -2.19 28.62 8.97
C ARG A 6 -0.82 28.65 8.31
N THR A 7 -0.02 29.66 8.63
CA THR A 7 1.39 29.69 8.26
C THR A 7 2.11 28.69 9.15
N PHE A 8 2.36 27.50 8.60
CA PHE A 8 3.20 26.50 9.25
C PHE A 8 4.66 26.95 9.21
N SER A 9 5.39 26.72 10.30
CA SER A 9 6.82 27.02 10.36
C SER A 9 7.68 25.94 9.69
N SER A 10 7.12 24.73 9.57
CA SER A 10 7.70 23.53 8.97
C SER A 10 6.56 22.60 8.56
N MET A 11 6.75 21.73 7.55
CA MET A 11 5.76 20.70 7.23
C MET A 11 5.85 19.48 8.15
N LEU A 12 6.85 19.44 9.04
CA LEU A 12 7.01 18.49 10.13
C LEU A 12 7.28 19.25 11.45
N GLU A 13 6.22 19.76 12.07
CA GLU A 13 6.37 20.62 13.25
C GLU A 13 6.68 19.80 14.51
N PRO A 14 7.64 20.23 15.35
CA PRO A 14 7.89 19.59 16.63
C PRO A 14 6.73 19.86 17.61
N LEU A 15 6.36 18.84 18.37
CA LEU A 15 5.37 18.91 19.44
C LEU A 15 6.03 18.67 20.80
N PRO A 16 5.40 19.06 21.92
CA PRO A 16 5.89 18.71 23.25
C PRO A 16 6.10 17.20 23.39
N ASN A 17 7.23 16.78 23.97
CA ASN A 17 7.59 15.38 24.14
C ASN A 17 6.50 14.58 24.84
N GLY A 18 6.32 13.33 24.42
CA GLY A 18 5.45 12.34 25.05
C GLY A 18 6.26 11.29 25.80
N ALA A 19 5.56 10.29 26.35
CA ALA A 19 6.22 9.16 26.99
C ALA A 19 6.97 8.30 25.95
N PRO A 20 8.21 7.86 26.24
CA PRO A 20 8.95 6.94 25.38
C PRO A 20 8.28 5.57 25.34
N PHE A 21 8.61 4.77 24.32
CA PHE A 21 8.08 3.41 24.18
C PHE A 21 9.13 2.43 23.64
N PRO A 22 9.05 1.14 23.99
CA PRO A 22 10.03 0.16 23.52
C PRO A 22 9.92 -0.06 22.01
N PHE A 23 11.08 -0.02 21.34
CA PHE A 23 11.25 -0.38 19.93
C PHE A 23 12.58 -1.11 19.74
N ASN A 24 12.58 -2.17 18.93
CA ASN A 24 13.76 -2.99 18.73
C ASN A 24 14.59 -2.47 17.54
N TYR A 25 15.75 -1.89 17.84
CA TYR A 25 16.73 -1.44 16.84
C TYR A 25 17.79 -2.49 16.50
N GLN A 26 17.67 -3.72 17.03
CA GLN A 26 18.65 -4.77 16.71
C GLN A 26 18.66 -5.05 15.20
N PRO A 27 19.85 -5.08 14.56
CA PRO A 27 19.94 -5.39 13.14
C PRO A 27 19.47 -6.81 12.89
N SER A 28 18.81 -7.01 11.75
CA SER A 28 18.52 -8.37 11.29
C SER A 28 19.84 -9.10 11.01
N ARG A 29 19.96 -10.31 11.53
CA ARG A 29 21.14 -11.16 11.34
C ARG A 29 20.94 -12.06 10.12
N ILE A 30 22.05 -12.50 9.55
CA ILE A 30 22.05 -13.54 8.51
C ILE A 30 21.35 -14.78 9.04
N ASP A 31 20.39 -15.29 8.28
CA ASP A 31 19.83 -16.61 8.46
C ASP A 31 20.81 -17.65 7.91
N ARG A 32 21.61 -18.25 8.81
CA ARG A 32 22.63 -19.24 8.45
C ARG A 32 22.02 -20.53 7.91
N ASN A 33 20.82 -20.90 8.36
CA ASN A 33 20.12 -22.09 7.87
C ASN A 33 19.66 -21.87 6.43
N ALA A 34 19.08 -20.69 6.12
CA ALA A 34 18.71 -20.34 4.77
C ALA A 34 19.93 -20.31 3.84
N LEU A 35 21.03 -19.69 4.29
CA LEU A 35 22.27 -19.66 3.52
C LEU A 35 22.82 -21.06 3.23
N PHE A 36 22.85 -21.94 4.23
CA PHE A 36 23.29 -23.32 4.07
C PHE A 36 22.45 -24.07 3.04
N ALA A 37 21.13 -24.03 3.19
CA ALA A 37 20.21 -24.74 2.29
C ALA A 37 20.24 -24.18 0.86
N LEU A 38 20.31 -22.86 0.70
CA LEU A 38 20.35 -22.24 -0.64
C LEU A 38 21.64 -22.56 -1.39
N ASN A 39 22.80 -22.60 -0.71
CA ASN A 39 24.07 -23.01 -1.34
C ASN A 39 24.09 -24.48 -1.81
N ARG A 40 23.21 -25.32 -1.27
CA ARG A 40 23.07 -26.73 -1.70
C ARG A 40 22.22 -26.89 -2.95
N VAL A 41 21.42 -25.88 -3.30
CA VAL A 41 20.38 -26.01 -4.33
C VAL A 41 20.57 -25.02 -5.48
N PHE A 42 21.07 -23.82 -5.20
CA PHE A 42 21.42 -22.81 -6.20
C PHE A 42 22.92 -22.84 -6.48
N PRO A 43 23.36 -22.41 -7.69
CA PRO A 43 24.78 -22.22 -7.98
C PRO A 43 25.45 -21.31 -6.94
N MET A 44 26.60 -21.74 -6.42
CA MET A 44 27.30 -21.04 -5.32
C MET A 44 27.71 -19.61 -5.70
N ASP A 45 28.11 -19.41 -6.95
CA ASP A 45 28.45 -18.11 -7.53
C ASP A 45 27.24 -17.17 -7.60
N ALA A 46 26.06 -17.69 -7.97
CA ALA A 46 24.81 -16.92 -7.96
C ALA A 46 24.43 -16.47 -6.54
N VAL A 47 24.50 -17.38 -5.55
CA VAL A 47 24.24 -17.03 -4.14
C VAL A 47 25.27 -16.03 -3.61
N ALA A 48 26.55 -16.20 -3.98
CA ALA A 48 27.61 -15.27 -3.59
C ALA A 48 27.42 -13.88 -4.22
N SER A 49 27.03 -13.82 -5.51
CA SER A 49 26.74 -12.58 -6.22
C SER A 49 25.59 -11.81 -5.55
N SER A 50 24.45 -12.48 -5.32
CA SER A 50 23.31 -11.96 -4.56
C SER A 50 23.72 -11.31 -3.23
N ARG A 51 24.58 -11.97 -2.46
CA ARG A 51 25.06 -11.49 -1.15
C ARG A 51 26.05 -10.35 -1.24
N THR A 52 26.80 -10.27 -2.33
CA THR A 52 27.79 -9.22 -2.57
C THR A 52 27.13 -7.92 -2.99
N GLN A 53 25.99 -8.00 -3.68
CA GLN A 53 25.23 -6.85 -4.15
C GLN A 53 24.18 -6.38 -3.12
N LEU A 54 23.48 -7.30 -2.46
CA LEU A 54 22.31 -6.98 -1.64
C LEU A 54 22.53 -7.26 -0.14
N LEU A 55 21.99 -6.37 0.69
CA LEU A 55 21.97 -6.50 2.15
C LEU A 55 20.68 -5.89 2.73
N ARG A 56 20.27 -6.35 3.91
CA ARG A 56 19.22 -5.71 4.70
C ARG A 56 19.78 -4.46 5.39
N SER A 57 19.10 -3.33 5.20
CA SER A 57 19.48 -2.05 5.80
C SER A 57 19.66 -2.13 7.32
N HIS A 58 20.60 -1.35 7.84
CA HIS A 58 20.94 -1.28 9.25
C HIS A 58 20.03 -0.25 9.93
N LEU A 59 19.17 -0.74 10.82
CA LEU A 59 18.18 0.09 11.51
C LEU A 59 18.81 0.85 12.68
N THR A 60 18.86 2.18 12.58
CA THR A 60 19.24 3.09 13.67
C THR A 60 18.14 4.14 13.89
N LEU A 61 18.18 4.82 15.05
CA LEU A 61 17.25 5.91 15.33
C LEU A 61 17.50 7.08 14.38
N GLU A 62 18.76 7.36 14.06
CA GLU A 62 19.19 8.44 13.17
C GLU A 62 18.66 8.22 11.75
N ALA A 63 18.80 7.00 11.21
CA ALA A 63 18.29 6.68 9.89
C ALA A 63 16.74 6.72 9.84
N LEU A 64 16.08 6.37 10.95
CA LEU A 64 14.62 6.52 11.05
C LEU A 64 14.21 8.01 11.08
N LYS A 65 14.93 8.84 11.84
CA LYS A 65 14.70 10.29 11.87
C LYS A 65 14.94 10.92 10.50
N GLU A 66 16.01 10.52 9.81
CA GLU A 66 16.30 10.99 8.45
C GLU A 66 15.14 10.71 7.49
N ASP A 67 14.58 9.49 7.50
CA ASP A 67 13.40 9.19 6.66
C ASP A 67 12.17 9.98 7.10
N LEU A 68 11.94 10.15 8.42
CA LEU A 68 10.82 10.93 8.93
C LEU A 68 10.93 12.42 8.54
N PHE A 69 12.13 12.99 8.58
CA PHE A 69 12.36 14.41 8.33
C PHE A 69 12.21 14.76 6.85
N ARG A 70 12.13 13.77 5.95
CA ARG A 70 11.77 13.99 4.55
C ARG A 70 10.32 14.47 4.34
N TYR A 71 9.48 14.46 5.38
CA TYR A 71 8.19 15.16 5.34
C TYR A 71 8.34 16.67 5.53
N ASP A 72 9.48 17.16 6.02
CA ASP A 72 9.76 18.59 6.10
C ASP A 72 10.21 19.13 4.74
N ARG A 73 9.24 19.43 3.89
CA ARG A 73 9.45 19.96 2.53
C ARG A 73 8.66 21.25 2.33
N THR A 74 9.07 22.05 1.36
CA THR A 74 8.26 23.19 0.92
C THR A 74 6.96 22.68 0.29
N PRO A 75 5.78 23.13 0.76
CA PRO A 75 4.52 22.73 0.17
C PRO A 75 4.38 23.32 -1.23
N THR A 76 3.85 22.52 -2.16
CA THR A 76 3.48 23.01 -3.50
C THR A 76 2.03 23.47 -3.49
N SER A 77 1.80 24.72 -3.87
CA SER A 77 0.46 25.29 -4.06
C SER A 77 -0.30 24.59 -5.19
N ARG A 78 -1.61 24.77 -5.23
CA ARG A 78 -2.43 24.33 -6.35
C ARG A 78 -2.33 25.33 -7.51
N HIS A 79 -1.56 24.99 -8.55
CA HIS A 79 -1.43 25.81 -9.76
C HIS A 79 -1.50 24.96 -11.04
N VAL A 80 -2.48 24.06 -11.05
CA VAL A 80 -2.79 23.18 -12.18
C VAL A 80 -3.63 23.90 -13.23
N SER A 81 -3.48 23.48 -14.49
CA SER A 81 -4.32 23.96 -15.60
C SER A 81 -5.77 23.42 -15.47
N PRO A 82 -6.72 23.95 -16.27
CA PRO A 82 -8.07 23.38 -16.31
C PRO A 82 -8.14 21.89 -16.68
N ALA A 83 -7.12 21.35 -17.37
CA ALA A 83 -7.05 19.92 -17.70
C ALA A 83 -7.03 19.01 -16.45
N TYR A 84 -6.69 19.55 -15.28
CA TYR A 84 -6.78 18.83 -14.02
C TYR A 84 -8.21 18.36 -13.70
N ALA A 85 -9.22 19.17 -14.04
CA ALA A 85 -10.62 18.80 -13.88
C ALA A 85 -10.95 17.52 -14.65
N LEU A 86 -10.48 17.43 -15.89
CA LEU A 86 -10.64 16.26 -16.76
C LEU A 86 -9.95 15.03 -16.17
N ALA A 87 -8.72 15.17 -15.66
CA ALA A 87 -8.01 14.07 -15.01
C ALA A 87 -8.77 13.54 -13.79
N VAL A 88 -9.26 14.41 -12.91
CA VAL A 88 -10.08 14.05 -11.75
C VAL A 88 -11.37 13.33 -12.16
N ALA A 89 -12.12 13.89 -13.12
CA ALA A 89 -13.35 13.28 -13.59
C ALA A 89 -13.12 11.90 -14.22
N SER A 90 -12.02 11.72 -14.96
CA SER A 90 -11.69 10.43 -15.55
C SER A 90 -11.46 9.35 -14.49
N VAL A 91 -10.84 9.71 -13.36
CA VAL A 91 -10.61 8.79 -12.24
C VAL A 91 -11.94 8.47 -11.55
N ILE A 92 -12.79 9.47 -11.32
CA ILE A 92 -14.13 9.28 -10.75
C ILE A 92 -14.96 8.31 -11.62
N GLN A 93 -14.97 8.52 -12.94
CA GLN A 93 -15.67 7.66 -13.90
C GLN A 93 -15.19 6.21 -13.79
N ASP A 94 -13.87 5.98 -13.81
CA ASP A 94 -13.29 4.63 -13.79
C ASP A 94 -13.37 3.94 -12.43
N LEU A 95 -13.58 4.68 -11.35
CA LEU A 95 -13.90 4.10 -10.04
C LEU A 95 -15.36 3.63 -9.96
N ASP A 96 -16.25 4.01 -10.90
CA ASP A 96 -17.71 3.71 -10.88
C ASP A 96 -18.37 3.98 -9.52
N ILE A 97 -18.07 5.14 -8.92
CA ILE A 97 -18.50 5.50 -7.55
C ILE A 97 -19.61 6.55 -7.46
N LEU A 98 -19.99 7.18 -8.57
CA LEU A 98 -20.95 8.30 -8.58
C LEU A 98 -22.38 7.95 -8.15
N LYS A 99 -22.66 6.67 -7.85
CA LYS A 99 -23.99 6.21 -7.43
C LYS A 99 -24.27 6.43 -5.93
N GLY A 100 -23.28 6.77 -5.11
CA GLY A 100 -23.46 7.03 -3.67
C GLY A 100 -24.05 5.84 -2.89
N THR A 101 -23.68 4.62 -3.28
CA THR A 101 -24.33 3.38 -2.82
C THR A 101 -23.62 2.69 -1.67
N LEU A 102 -22.38 3.06 -1.35
CA LEU A 102 -21.61 2.37 -0.32
C LEU A 102 -22.09 2.79 1.05
N ILE A 103 -22.44 1.82 1.90
CA ILE A 103 -22.89 2.06 3.27
C ILE A 103 -21.70 1.89 4.22
N PRO A 104 -21.27 2.94 4.95
CA PRO A 104 -20.23 2.81 5.95
C PRO A 104 -20.60 1.82 7.06
N LEU A 105 -19.61 1.11 7.60
CA LEU A 105 -19.81 0.20 8.73
C LEU A 105 -19.86 0.96 10.06
N THR A 106 -20.49 0.40 11.09
CA THR A 106 -20.34 0.87 12.48
C THR A 106 -18.99 0.45 13.06
N HIS A 107 -18.51 1.12 14.12
CA HIS A 107 -17.32 0.66 14.85
C HIS A 107 -17.42 -0.79 15.36
N GLY A 108 -18.64 -1.24 15.72
CA GLY A 108 -18.87 -2.63 16.13
C GLY A 108 -18.67 -3.63 14.99
N ALA A 109 -19.17 -3.30 13.80
CA ALA A 109 -18.94 -4.09 12.59
C ALA A 109 -17.45 -4.16 12.23
N VAL A 110 -16.74 -3.02 12.26
CA VAL A 110 -15.29 -2.97 12.00
C VAL A 110 -14.49 -3.81 13.02
N ALA A 111 -14.81 -3.71 14.31
CA ALA A 111 -14.13 -4.46 15.37
C ALA A 111 -14.26 -5.99 15.20
N LYS A 112 -15.37 -6.45 14.63
CA LYS A 112 -15.64 -7.87 14.35
C LYS A 112 -15.27 -8.29 12.91
N HIS A 113 -14.88 -7.36 12.06
CA HIS A 113 -14.59 -7.62 10.64
C HIS A 113 -13.44 -8.63 10.49
N PRO A 114 -13.53 -9.64 9.60
CA PRO A 114 -12.51 -10.69 9.48
C PRO A 114 -11.13 -10.16 9.07
N ASN A 115 -11.09 -9.06 8.31
CA ASN A 115 -9.83 -8.47 7.82
C ASN A 115 -9.17 -7.49 8.81
N ILE A 116 -9.66 -7.37 10.06
CA ILE A 116 -9.01 -6.52 11.07
C ILE A 116 -7.70 -7.17 11.52
N PRO A 117 -6.56 -6.45 11.55
CA PRO A 117 -5.25 -7.02 11.89
C PRO A 117 -5.10 -7.19 13.41
N LYS A 118 -5.84 -8.14 13.99
CA LYS A 118 -5.95 -8.39 15.44
C LYS A 118 -4.60 -8.63 16.12
N THR A 119 -3.63 -9.23 15.41
CA THR A 119 -2.30 -9.56 15.94
C THR A 119 -1.32 -8.39 15.94
N LYS A 120 -1.69 -7.21 15.42
CA LYS A 120 -0.83 -6.02 15.38
C LYS A 120 -1.05 -5.14 16.60
N SER A 121 -0.06 -4.28 16.89
CA SER A 121 -0.14 -3.29 17.97
C SER A 121 -1.41 -2.43 17.88
N PRO A 122 -2.07 -2.11 19.01
CA PRO A 122 -3.23 -1.23 19.03
C PRO A 122 -2.86 0.26 18.95
N GLY A 123 -1.57 0.61 18.96
CA GLY A 123 -1.12 2.00 18.98
C GLY A 123 -1.45 2.70 20.31
N PHE A 124 -1.30 4.02 20.35
CA PHE A 124 -1.63 4.81 21.53
C PHE A 124 -3.15 5.05 21.65
N PRO A 125 -3.69 5.22 22.88
CA PRO A 125 -3.03 5.05 24.18
C PRO A 125 -2.98 3.59 24.64
N TYR A 126 -3.66 2.67 23.95
CA TYR A 126 -3.88 1.31 24.41
C TYR A 126 -2.61 0.50 24.63
N LYS A 127 -1.56 0.73 23.82
CA LYS A 127 -0.25 0.12 24.04
C LYS A 127 0.34 0.50 25.40
N GLU A 128 0.21 1.75 25.83
CA GLU A 128 0.70 2.23 27.14
C GLU A 128 -0.15 1.67 28.30
N ARG A 129 -1.43 1.38 28.03
CA ARG A 129 -2.33 0.75 28.99
C ARG A 129 -2.14 -0.77 29.11
N GLY A 130 -1.14 -1.35 28.44
CA GLY A 130 -0.75 -2.75 28.58
C GLY A 130 -1.30 -3.71 27.53
N TYR A 131 -2.15 -3.27 26.60
CA TYR A 131 -2.68 -4.14 25.55
C TYR A 131 -1.60 -4.46 24.51
N LYS A 132 -1.33 -5.76 24.29
CA LYS A 132 -0.26 -6.22 23.38
C LYS A 132 -0.64 -6.05 21.91
N ASN A 133 -1.92 -6.27 21.59
CA ASN A 133 -2.42 -6.24 20.23
C ASN A 133 -3.86 -5.70 20.14
N LYS A 134 -4.32 -5.41 18.92
CA LYS A 134 -5.67 -4.92 18.63
C LYS A 134 -6.75 -5.90 19.10
N GLY A 135 -6.53 -7.21 18.95
CA GLY A 135 -7.49 -8.22 19.37
C GLY A 135 -7.77 -8.19 20.87
N GLU A 136 -6.71 -8.08 21.68
CA GLU A 136 -6.79 -7.95 23.15
C GLU A 136 -7.51 -6.66 23.56
N ALA A 137 -7.15 -5.52 22.94
CA ALA A 137 -7.82 -4.25 23.21
C ALA A 137 -9.31 -4.28 22.86
N LEU A 138 -9.68 -4.89 21.73
CA LEU A 138 -11.08 -5.00 21.28
C LEU A 138 -11.90 -6.04 22.07
N ALA A 139 -11.24 -6.96 22.78
CA ALA A 139 -11.91 -7.89 23.68
C ALA A 139 -12.40 -7.20 24.96
N ASP A 140 -11.80 -6.06 25.34
CA ASP A 140 -12.27 -5.23 26.44
C ASP A 140 -13.42 -4.31 25.98
N PRO A 141 -14.67 -4.49 26.47
CA PRO A 141 -15.80 -3.67 26.06
C PRO A 141 -15.62 -2.17 26.36
N LYS A 142 -14.80 -1.82 27.37
CA LYS A 142 -14.54 -0.42 27.75
C LYS A 142 -13.80 0.32 26.66
N VAL A 143 -12.86 -0.33 25.98
CA VAL A 143 -12.08 0.25 24.87
C VAL A 143 -12.99 0.67 23.74
N LEU A 144 -13.90 -0.21 23.30
CA LEU A 144 -14.81 0.12 22.21
C LEU A 144 -15.82 1.21 22.60
N CYS A 145 -16.25 1.22 23.87
CA CYS A 145 -17.10 2.28 24.41
C CYS A 145 -16.40 3.65 24.37
N GLU A 146 -15.15 3.73 24.87
CA GLU A 146 -14.33 4.94 24.85
C GLU A 146 -14.14 5.47 23.43
N ILE A 147 -13.76 4.61 22.48
CA ILE A 147 -13.61 4.99 21.06
C ILE A 147 -14.91 5.58 20.51
N ARG A 148 -16.05 4.95 20.79
CA ARG A 148 -17.35 5.47 20.32
C ARG A 148 -17.66 6.83 20.94
N CYS A 149 -17.40 7.02 22.23
CA CYS A 149 -17.61 8.30 22.91
C CYS A 149 -16.79 9.43 22.29
N ASP A 150 -15.51 9.19 21.95
CA ASP A 150 -14.66 10.17 21.28
C ASP A 150 -15.25 10.60 19.93
N TRP A 151 -15.65 9.63 19.11
CA TRP A 151 -16.17 9.92 17.78
C TRP A 151 -17.60 10.48 17.79
N TYR A 152 -18.43 10.14 18.77
CA TYR A 152 -19.71 10.84 18.99
C TYR A 152 -19.49 12.28 19.44
N SER A 153 -18.39 12.57 20.14
CA SER A 153 -18.01 13.93 20.49
C SER A 153 -17.56 14.71 19.25
N VAL A 154 -16.79 14.09 18.35
CA VAL A 154 -16.46 14.65 17.02
C VAL A 154 -17.73 15.00 16.23
N GLU A 155 -18.71 14.10 16.17
CA GLU A 155 -19.98 14.33 15.46
C GLU A 155 -20.77 15.52 16.02
N ARG A 156 -20.73 15.71 17.35
CA ARG A 156 -21.32 16.86 18.05
C ARG A 156 -20.48 18.14 17.91
N ASN A 157 -19.42 18.11 17.11
CA ASN A 157 -18.49 19.23 16.92
C ASN A 157 -17.76 19.64 18.21
N ALA A 158 -17.57 18.71 19.15
CA ALA A 158 -16.78 18.95 20.35
C ALA A 158 -15.28 18.87 20.03
N PRO A 159 -14.42 19.61 20.75
CA PRO A 159 -12.98 19.51 20.58
C PRO A 159 -12.48 18.14 21.05
N VAL A 160 -11.99 17.32 20.11
CA VAL A 160 -11.41 16.00 20.37
C VAL A 160 -9.98 15.98 19.84
N VAL A 161 -9.04 15.63 20.71
CA VAL A 161 -7.64 15.38 20.36
C VAL A 161 -7.46 13.89 20.15
N LEU A 162 -7.08 13.50 18.93
CA LEU A 162 -6.81 12.09 18.61
C LEU A 162 -5.37 11.72 19.02
N PRO A 163 -5.09 10.46 19.39
CA PRO A 163 -3.76 10.05 19.86
C PRO A 163 -2.69 10.12 18.78
N ASP A 164 -1.42 10.11 19.19
CA ASP A 164 -0.28 10.05 18.27
C ASP A 164 -0.21 8.69 17.53
N SER A 165 0.34 8.70 16.33
CA SER A 165 0.83 7.48 15.68
C SER A 165 2.19 7.09 16.26
N ALA A 166 2.39 5.81 16.55
CA ALA A 166 3.72 5.32 16.94
C ALA A 166 4.63 5.21 15.72
N CYS A 167 5.80 5.86 15.72
CA CYS A 167 6.78 5.71 14.65
C CYS A 167 7.48 4.36 14.77
N TYR A 168 7.23 3.48 13.80
CA TYR A 168 7.96 2.24 13.62
C TYR A 168 8.90 2.36 12.42
N ALA A 169 9.76 1.37 12.22
CA ALA A 169 10.66 1.33 11.09
C ALA A 169 10.58 0.00 10.36
N ARG A 170 10.81 0.04 9.05
CA ARG A 170 11.04 -1.14 8.21
C ARG A 170 12.39 -1.02 7.51
N ALA A 171 13.25 -2.01 7.73
CA ALA A 171 14.52 -2.13 7.03
C ALA A 171 14.31 -2.80 5.66
N GLN A 172 14.67 -2.11 4.58
CA GLN A 172 14.53 -2.64 3.22
C GLN A 172 15.75 -3.47 2.83
N LEU A 173 15.54 -4.41 1.92
CA LEU A 173 16.65 -5.03 1.18
C LEU A 173 17.08 -4.01 0.12
N CYS A 174 18.35 -3.72 0.05
CA CYS A 174 18.89 -2.78 -0.92
C CYS A 174 20.32 -3.14 -1.29
N ASP A 175 20.84 -2.41 -2.27
CA ASP A 175 22.26 -2.42 -2.59
C ASP A 175 23.09 -2.08 -1.34
N ARG A 176 24.25 -2.74 -1.18
CA ARG A 176 25.14 -2.56 -0.02
C ARG A 176 25.67 -1.14 0.14
N SER A 177 25.71 -0.35 -0.94
CA SER A 177 26.09 1.06 -0.90
C SER A 177 25.03 1.97 -0.26
N LYS A 178 23.82 1.45 -0.01
CA LYS A 178 22.66 2.23 0.46
C LYS A 178 22.19 1.74 1.83
N ASN A 179 21.63 2.65 2.62
CA ASN A 179 20.88 2.31 3.84
C ASN A 179 19.44 2.81 3.71
N LYS A 180 18.51 1.92 3.36
CA LYS A 180 17.11 2.23 3.07
C LYS A 180 16.20 1.82 4.23
N ILE A 181 16.05 2.74 5.19
CA ILE A 181 15.06 2.65 6.27
C ILE A 181 13.80 3.41 5.86
N ARG A 182 12.63 2.85 6.17
CA ARG A 182 11.33 3.52 5.98
C ARG A 182 10.63 3.67 7.33
N ALA A 183 10.23 4.88 7.67
CA ALA A 183 9.30 5.16 8.76
C ALA A 183 7.94 4.53 8.44
N THR A 184 7.28 3.98 9.46
CA THR A 184 5.95 3.37 9.34
C THR A 184 5.07 3.89 10.45
N TRP A 185 3.85 4.28 10.08
CA TRP A 185 2.93 4.98 10.96
C TRP A 185 2.05 3.99 11.70
N GLY A 186 2.32 3.78 12.98
CA GLY A 186 1.52 2.93 13.87
C GLY A 186 0.20 3.61 14.26
N ILE A 187 -0.76 3.65 13.32
CA ILE A 187 -2.04 4.34 13.49
C ILE A 187 -2.79 3.82 14.75
N PRO A 188 -3.25 4.73 15.62
CA PRO A 188 -4.06 4.39 16.81
C PRO A 188 -5.29 3.56 16.47
N LEU A 189 -5.66 2.63 17.36
CA LEU A 189 -6.87 1.82 17.19
C LEU A 189 -8.13 2.66 17.01
N THR A 190 -8.27 3.79 17.73
CA THR A 190 -9.44 4.70 17.58
C THR A 190 -9.57 5.26 16.16
N VAL A 191 -8.45 5.63 15.53
CA VAL A 191 -8.43 6.14 14.16
C VAL A 191 -8.64 5.00 13.17
N TYR A 192 -7.92 3.89 13.34
CA TYR A 192 -8.04 2.72 12.47
C TYR A 192 -9.47 2.18 12.41
N LEU A 193 -10.18 2.11 13.55
CA LEU A 193 -11.57 1.65 13.54
C LEU A 193 -12.47 2.58 12.73
N THR A 194 -12.23 3.89 12.78
CA THR A 194 -12.99 4.86 11.97
C THR A 194 -12.60 4.78 10.50
N GLU A 195 -11.32 4.64 10.16
CA GLU A 195 -10.89 4.39 8.78
C GLU A 195 -11.58 3.15 8.20
N GLY A 196 -11.61 2.06 8.97
CA GLY A 196 -12.23 0.80 8.60
C GLY A 196 -13.73 0.88 8.31
N GLN A 197 -14.44 1.87 8.87
CA GLN A 197 -15.87 2.06 8.59
C GLN A 197 -16.13 2.30 7.11
N TYR A 198 -15.24 3.07 6.49
CA TYR A 198 -15.35 3.50 5.11
C TYR A 198 -14.48 2.63 4.19
N PHE A 199 -13.28 2.26 4.66
CA PHE A 199 -12.31 1.53 3.86
C PHE A 199 -12.77 0.13 3.47
N TYR A 200 -13.42 -0.63 4.37
CA TYR A 200 -13.78 -2.01 4.05
C TYR A 200 -14.85 -2.10 2.93
N PRO A 201 -15.97 -1.35 2.99
CA PRO A 201 -16.89 -1.25 1.86
C PRO A 201 -16.22 -0.76 0.57
N PHE A 202 -15.38 0.29 0.65
CA PHE A 202 -14.69 0.84 -0.52
C PHE A 202 -13.73 -0.16 -1.16
N ARG A 203 -12.90 -0.84 -0.37
CA ARG A 203 -12.00 -1.89 -0.84
C ARG A 203 -12.76 -3.05 -1.50
N GLN A 204 -13.92 -3.41 -0.96
CA GLN A 204 -14.75 -4.47 -1.56
C GLN A 204 -15.25 -4.04 -2.94
N HIS A 205 -15.72 -2.79 -3.08
CA HIS A 205 -16.10 -2.20 -4.36
C HIS A 205 -14.94 -2.26 -5.36
N LEU A 206 -13.74 -1.79 -4.99
CA LEU A 206 -12.56 -1.83 -5.88
C LEU A 206 -12.22 -3.27 -6.34
N LYS A 207 -12.38 -4.26 -5.46
CA LYS A 207 -12.16 -5.68 -5.79
C LYS A 207 -13.21 -6.26 -6.75
N GLN A 208 -14.36 -5.61 -6.89
CA GLN A 208 -15.47 -6.04 -7.74
C GLN A 208 -15.57 -5.26 -9.05
N LEU A 209 -14.78 -4.19 -9.22
CA LEU A 209 -14.73 -3.45 -10.49
C LEU A 209 -14.40 -4.38 -11.66
N GLU A 210 -15.23 -4.34 -12.69
CA GLU A 210 -14.98 -5.07 -13.94
C GLU A 210 -13.72 -4.52 -14.65
N HIS A 211 -13.54 -3.21 -14.59
CA HIS A 211 -12.41 -2.49 -15.20
C HIS A 211 -11.57 -1.77 -14.13
N PRO A 212 -10.61 -2.46 -13.49
CA PRO A 212 -9.78 -1.87 -12.44
C PRO A 212 -8.84 -0.80 -12.98
N ILE A 213 -8.85 0.36 -12.33
CA ILE A 213 -7.73 1.31 -12.39
C ILE A 213 -6.82 1.22 -11.17
N ILE A 214 -7.30 0.62 -10.07
CA ILE A 214 -6.50 0.29 -8.89
C ILE A 214 -6.36 -1.24 -8.85
N ALA A 215 -5.15 -1.76 -8.70
CA ALA A 215 -4.83 -3.19 -8.85
C ALA A 215 -5.38 -4.12 -7.75
N TYR A 216 -6.45 -3.72 -7.03
CA TYR A 216 -7.19 -4.63 -6.18
C TYR A 216 -8.02 -5.60 -7.01
N GLY A 217 -7.80 -6.90 -6.80
CA GLY A 217 -8.37 -7.96 -7.64
C GLY A 217 -7.55 -8.26 -8.89
N LEU A 218 -6.37 -7.65 -9.03
CA LEU A 218 -5.33 -7.98 -10.01
C LEU A 218 -4.09 -8.53 -9.30
N GLU A 219 -4.28 -9.29 -8.22
CA GLU A 219 -3.17 -9.93 -7.53
C GLU A 219 -2.43 -10.92 -8.46
N MET A 220 -1.11 -11.03 -8.32
CA MET A 220 -0.25 -11.78 -9.25
C MET A 220 -0.61 -13.28 -9.33
N ALA A 221 -0.96 -13.91 -8.22
CA ALA A 221 -1.38 -15.31 -8.20
C ALA A 221 -2.76 -15.55 -8.82
N THR A 222 -3.55 -14.50 -9.08
CA THR A 222 -4.90 -14.59 -9.64
C THR A 222 -4.98 -14.01 -11.05
N GLY A 223 -3.88 -14.09 -11.81
CA GLY A 223 -3.82 -13.67 -13.21
C GLY A 223 -3.68 -12.17 -13.44
N GLY A 224 -3.25 -11.40 -12.43
CA GLY A 224 -3.04 -9.95 -12.58
C GLY A 224 -2.07 -9.57 -13.70
N MET A 225 -0.97 -10.33 -13.86
CA MET A 225 -0.02 -10.10 -14.95
C MET A 225 -0.60 -10.48 -16.32
N GLN A 226 -1.42 -11.53 -16.39
CA GLN A 226 -2.12 -11.89 -17.62
C GLN A 226 -3.07 -10.78 -18.07
N TYR A 227 -3.80 -10.14 -17.14
CA TYR A 227 -4.65 -8.98 -17.45
C TYR A 227 -3.85 -7.83 -18.06
N VAL A 228 -2.70 -7.47 -17.46
CA VAL A 228 -1.80 -6.43 -18.00
C VAL A 228 -1.26 -6.84 -19.37
N ASN A 229 -0.85 -8.10 -19.54
CA ASN A 229 -0.35 -8.62 -20.81
C ASN A 229 -1.41 -8.55 -21.91
N THR A 230 -2.66 -8.90 -21.61
CA THR A 230 -3.77 -8.78 -22.56
C THR A 230 -3.98 -7.32 -22.97
N ALA A 231 -3.91 -6.37 -22.03
CA ALA A 231 -4.00 -4.95 -22.36
C ALA A 231 -2.88 -4.51 -23.31
N VAL A 232 -1.63 -4.88 -23.01
CA VAL A 232 -0.47 -4.57 -23.87
C VAL A 232 -0.62 -5.20 -25.24
N ALA A 233 -1.08 -6.46 -25.33
CA ALA A 233 -1.26 -7.17 -26.59
C ALA A 233 -2.37 -6.55 -27.48
N GLN A 234 -3.48 -6.10 -26.88
CA GLN A 234 -4.55 -5.44 -27.62
C GLN A 234 -4.11 -4.07 -28.19
N HIS A 235 -3.25 -3.36 -27.46
CA HIS A 235 -2.63 -2.10 -27.89
C HIS A 235 -1.27 -2.32 -28.58
N HIS A 236 -1.24 -3.24 -29.54
CA HIS A 236 -0.04 -3.58 -30.31
C HIS A 236 0.69 -2.33 -30.84
N ASN A 237 2.02 -2.37 -30.80
CA ASN A 237 2.93 -1.28 -31.20
C ASN A 237 2.84 0.02 -30.38
N ARG A 238 2.03 0.06 -29.30
CA ARG A 238 2.02 1.21 -28.37
C ARG A 238 3.17 1.14 -27.37
N TYR A 239 3.49 2.31 -26.82
CA TYR A 239 4.51 2.47 -25.81
C TYR A 239 3.92 2.24 -24.42
N VAL A 240 4.60 1.44 -23.60
CA VAL A 240 4.26 1.21 -22.21
C VAL A 240 5.25 1.97 -21.34
N GLN A 241 4.73 2.84 -20.48
CA GLN A 241 5.49 3.61 -19.51
C GLN A 241 5.43 2.97 -18.12
N LEU A 242 6.59 2.90 -17.49
CA LEU A 242 6.82 2.43 -16.12
C LEU A 242 7.54 3.55 -15.37
N CYS A 243 6.99 4.01 -14.25
CA CYS A 243 7.51 5.14 -13.48
C CYS A 243 7.95 4.73 -12.07
N ASP A 244 9.10 5.26 -11.62
CA ASP A 244 9.59 5.14 -10.23
C ASP A 244 9.60 6.53 -9.60
N TRP A 245 8.75 6.75 -8.60
CA TRP A 245 8.70 8.01 -7.86
C TRP A 245 9.72 8.03 -6.70
N ARG A 246 10.33 9.19 -6.45
CA ARG A 246 11.21 9.38 -5.28
C ARG A 246 10.36 9.80 -4.08
N SER A 247 10.35 8.96 -3.04
CA SER A 247 9.66 9.24 -1.77
C SER A 247 8.20 9.66 -1.95
N PHE A 248 7.47 8.99 -2.85
CA PHE A 248 6.10 9.33 -3.26
C PHE A 248 5.20 9.73 -2.09
N ASP A 249 5.16 8.90 -1.04
CA ASP A 249 4.37 9.12 0.18
C ASP A 249 4.64 10.46 0.86
N LYS A 250 5.84 11.03 0.70
CA LYS A 250 6.29 12.26 1.37
C LYS A 250 6.16 13.49 0.49
N THR A 251 5.97 13.30 -0.83
CA THR A 251 5.93 14.41 -1.77
C THR A 251 4.52 14.88 -2.12
N ILE A 252 3.48 14.11 -1.80
CA ILE A 252 2.10 14.46 -2.16
C ILE A 252 1.65 15.70 -1.37
N PRO A 253 1.22 16.78 -2.05
CA PRO A 253 0.73 17.98 -1.37
C PRO A 253 -0.63 17.72 -0.71
N ALA A 254 -0.89 18.44 0.40
CA ALA A 254 -2.10 18.23 1.20
C ALA A 254 -3.40 18.43 0.42
N TRP A 255 -3.45 19.41 -0.49
CA TRP A 255 -4.62 19.67 -1.34
C TRP A 255 -4.94 18.47 -2.25
N LEU A 256 -3.93 17.76 -2.74
CA LEU A 256 -4.11 16.59 -3.60
C LEU A 256 -4.58 15.36 -2.80
N VAL A 257 -4.13 15.24 -1.54
CA VAL A 257 -4.70 14.26 -0.60
C VAL A 257 -6.18 14.55 -0.35
N ARG A 258 -6.57 15.81 -0.17
CA ARG A 258 -7.98 16.21 0.02
C ARG A 258 -8.81 15.86 -1.20
N ASP A 259 -8.34 16.19 -2.40
CA ASP A 259 -9.02 15.84 -3.65
C ASP A 259 -9.25 14.32 -3.76
N ALA A 260 -8.24 13.49 -3.45
CA ALA A 260 -8.38 12.04 -3.46
C ALA A 260 -9.42 11.53 -2.43
N PHE A 261 -9.45 12.09 -1.22
CA PHE A 261 -10.50 11.76 -0.25
C PHE A 261 -11.88 12.27 -0.67
N ASN A 262 -11.97 13.40 -1.35
CA ASN A 262 -13.23 13.92 -1.88
C ASN A 262 -13.79 13.00 -2.97
N ILE A 263 -12.93 12.43 -3.82
CA ILE A 263 -13.32 11.40 -4.78
C ILE A 263 -13.92 10.21 -4.01
N CYS A 264 -13.22 9.67 -3.01
CA CYS A 264 -13.76 8.59 -2.18
C CYS A 264 -15.08 8.94 -1.48
N ALA A 265 -15.25 10.19 -1.07
CA ALA A 265 -16.44 10.70 -0.39
C ALA A 265 -17.70 10.60 -1.27
N THR A 266 -17.58 10.68 -2.60
CA THR A 266 -18.71 10.53 -3.53
C THR A 266 -19.36 9.15 -3.48
N ALA A 267 -18.61 8.13 -3.04
CA ALA A 267 -19.06 6.74 -3.04
C ALA A 267 -20.07 6.43 -1.92
N PHE A 268 -20.11 7.22 -0.85
CA PHE A 268 -20.81 6.85 0.38
C PHE A 268 -22.20 7.47 0.53
N ASP A 269 -23.16 6.67 0.99
CA ASP A 269 -24.43 7.15 1.53
C ASP A 269 -24.21 7.69 2.95
N TRP A 270 -24.13 9.02 3.07
CA TRP A 270 -23.89 9.71 4.35
C TRP A 270 -25.03 9.57 5.36
N SER A 271 -26.21 9.13 4.93
CA SER A 271 -27.41 9.00 5.76
C SER A 271 -27.57 7.62 6.41
N LYS A 272 -26.65 6.68 6.15
CA LYS A 272 -26.77 5.30 6.61
C LYS A 272 -25.47 4.75 7.19
N VAL A 273 -25.60 3.79 8.10
CA VAL A 273 -24.49 2.92 8.53
C VAL A 273 -24.97 1.48 8.68
N GLN A 274 -24.07 0.51 8.52
CA GLN A 274 -24.35 -0.92 8.65
C GLN A 274 -23.69 -1.51 9.89
N ASP A 275 -24.47 -2.24 10.70
CA ASP A 275 -23.94 -2.95 11.88
C ASP A 275 -23.36 -4.33 11.54
N VAL A 276 -22.95 -5.08 12.58
CA VAL A 276 -22.29 -6.37 12.38
C VAL A 276 -23.25 -7.46 11.93
N GLU A 277 -24.52 -7.35 12.29
CA GLU A 277 -25.61 -8.22 11.85
C GLU A 277 -26.08 -7.88 10.42
N GLY A 278 -25.52 -6.83 9.81
CA GLY A 278 -25.87 -6.36 8.48
C GLY A 278 -27.10 -5.45 8.44
N LYS A 279 -27.63 -5.06 9.59
CA LYS A 279 -28.76 -4.14 9.67
C LYS A 279 -28.29 -2.72 9.37
N ILE A 280 -29.08 -2.03 8.55
CA ILE A 280 -28.85 -0.65 8.14
C ILE A 280 -29.58 0.28 9.10
N TRP A 281 -28.89 1.30 9.59
CA TRP A 281 -29.39 2.30 10.51
C TRP A 281 -29.32 3.69 9.88
N PRO A 282 -30.39 4.49 9.97
CA PRO A 282 -30.34 5.88 9.57
C PRO A 282 -29.45 6.69 10.53
N VAL A 283 -28.67 7.60 9.97
CA VAL A 283 -27.82 8.54 10.71
C VAL A 283 -27.94 9.94 10.11
N ASP A 284 -27.57 10.94 10.90
CA ASP A 284 -27.53 12.34 10.45
C ASP A 284 -26.34 12.54 9.49
N PRO A 285 -26.58 12.90 8.21
CA PRO A 285 -25.52 13.10 7.22
C PRO A 285 -24.49 14.15 7.63
N VAL A 286 -24.90 15.20 8.34
CA VAL A 286 -24.01 16.27 8.78
C VAL A 286 -22.99 15.72 9.78
N LYS A 287 -23.44 14.84 10.69
CA LYS A 287 -22.56 14.17 11.67
C LYS A 287 -21.59 13.22 10.97
N SER A 288 -22.08 12.42 10.02
CA SER A 288 -21.24 11.51 9.22
C SER A 288 -20.14 12.26 8.46
N LYS A 289 -20.49 13.39 7.82
CA LYS A 289 -19.52 14.25 7.12
C LYS A 289 -18.50 14.90 8.05
N ARG A 290 -18.89 15.31 9.27
CA ARG A 290 -17.94 15.81 10.29
C ARG A 290 -16.95 14.75 10.73
N ARG A 291 -17.43 13.52 10.95
CA ARG A 291 -16.57 12.35 11.27
C ARG A 291 -15.56 12.11 10.15
N TRP A 292 -16.00 12.11 8.90
CA TRP A 292 -15.14 11.99 7.73
C TRP A 292 -14.09 13.10 7.66
N ARG A 293 -14.50 14.37 7.80
CA ARG A 293 -13.59 15.52 7.80
C ARG A 293 -12.51 15.40 8.89
N LYS A 294 -12.88 14.99 10.11
CA LYS A 294 -11.92 14.77 11.20
C LYS A 294 -10.92 13.66 10.86
N LEU A 295 -11.36 12.61 10.17
CA LEU A 295 -10.50 11.54 9.68
C LEU A 295 -9.51 12.05 8.62
N VAL A 296 -9.99 12.75 7.60
CA VAL A 296 -9.15 13.35 6.54
C VAL A 296 -8.13 14.30 7.14
N ASN A 297 -8.55 15.16 8.07
CA ASN A 297 -7.66 16.07 8.77
C ASN A 297 -6.58 15.31 9.56
N TYR A 298 -6.91 14.23 10.27
CA TYR A 298 -5.89 13.42 10.95
C TYR A 298 -4.91 12.74 9.98
N PHE A 299 -5.38 12.33 8.80
CA PHE A 299 -4.54 11.70 7.78
C PHE A 299 -3.53 12.68 7.19
N ILE A 300 -3.90 13.95 7.02
CA ILE A 300 -3.00 15.02 6.57
C ILE A 300 -2.13 15.47 7.74
N ASP A 301 -2.78 15.93 8.82
CA ASP A 301 -2.18 16.41 10.07
C ASP A 301 -1.95 15.24 11.04
N THR A 302 -1.00 14.36 10.71
CA THR A 302 -0.77 13.15 11.51
C THR A 302 0.28 13.39 12.60
N PRO A 303 -0.08 13.38 13.89
CA PRO A 303 0.89 13.37 14.96
C PRO A 303 1.65 12.03 15.00
N VAL A 304 2.94 12.09 15.26
CA VAL A 304 3.84 10.94 15.35
C VAL A 304 4.76 11.05 16.54
N ARG A 305 4.98 9.92 17.21
CA ARG A 305 5.89 9.80 18.35
C ARG A 305 6.99 8.80 18.05
N LEU A 306 8.25 9.19 18.24
CA LEU A 306 9.42 8.31 18.19
C LEU A 306 9.54 7.48 19.47
N SER A 307 10.34 6.41 19.43
CA SER A 307 10.59 5.53 20.59
C SER A 307 11.21 6.28 21.79
N THR A 308 11.93 7.38 21.52
CA THR A 308 12.50 8.31 22.50
C THR A 308 11.47 9.17 23.21
N GLY A 309 10.24 9.25 22.71
CA GLY A 309 9.21 10.17 23.19
C GLY A 309 9.17 11.50 22.44
N GLU A 310 10.13 11.78 21.55
CA GLU A 310 10.08 12.96 20.67
C GLU A 310 8.81 12.90 19.80
N ARG A 311 8.13 14.04 19.66
CA ARG A 311 6.86 14.15 18.96
C ARG A 311 6.93 15.18 17.86
N PHE A 312 6.30 14.86 16.73
CA PHE A 312 6.14 15.72 15.58
C PHE A 312 4.72 15.62 15.04
N ILE A 313 4.31 16.56 14.21
CA ILE A 313 3.11 16.48 13.39
C ILE A 313 3.47 16.79 11.95
N LYS A 314 3.13 15.90 11.02
CA LYS A 314 3.27 16.17 9.59
C LYS A 314 2.05 16.94 9.08
N HIS A 315 2.23 17.81 8.09
CA HIS A 315 1.16 18.54 7.40
C HIS A 315 1.09 18.24 5.90
N ILE A 316 1.96 17.36 5.41
CA ILE A 316 2.07 16.96 4.00
C ILE A 316 2.16 15.44 3.88
N GLY A 317 1.93 14.91 2.67
CA GLY A 317 2.14 13.51 2.35
C GLY A 317 1.16 12.57 3.03
N VAL A 318 1.41 11.29 2.83
CA VAL A 318 0.56 10.17 3.23
C VAL A 318 1.24 9.39 4.37
N PRO A 319 0.54 9.11 5.48
CA PRO A 319 1.08 8.29 6.56
C PRO A 319 1.00 6.81 6.16
N SER A 320 2.13 6.20 5.77
CA SER A 320 2.25 4.80 5.27
C SER A 320 1.97 3.69 6.31
N GLY A 321 0.84 3.77 6.98
CA GLY A 321 0.31 2.79 7.93
C GLY A 321 -1.19 2.90 8.17
N SER A 322 -1.85 3.91 7.60
CA SER A 322 -3.30 3.97 7.43
C SER A 322 -3.79 2.82 6.56
N CYS A 323 -5.03 2.35 6.75
CA CYS A 323 -5.60 1.43 5.77
C CYS A 323 -5.90 2.11 4.42
N TRP A 324 -6.02 3.44 4.40
CA TRP A 324 -6.26 4.23 3.19
C TRP A 324 -5.02 4.46 2.34
N THR A 325 -3.80 4.28 2.87
CA THR A 325 -2.52 4.57 2.20
C THR A 325 -2.52 4.15 0.73
N ASN A 326 -2.65 2.84 0.46
CA ASN A 326 -2.57 2.33 -0.92
C ASN A 326 -3.69 2.86 -1.83
N VAL A 327 -4.89 3.10 -1.29
CA VAL A 327 -6.03 3.61 -2.09
C VAL A 327 -5.77 5.06 -2.48
N ILE A 328 -5.45 5.90 -1.50
CA ILE A 328 -5.21 7.33 -1.72
C ILE A 328 -3.98 7.52 -2.60
N ASP A 329 -2.89 6.79 -2.33
CA ASP A 329 -1.69 6.83 -3.17
C ASP A 329 -2.02 6.46 -4.63
N SER A 330 -2.85 5.43 -4.87
CA SER A 330 -3.23 5.03 -6.23
C SER A 330 -4.12 6.07 -6.93
N ILE A 331 -5.08 6.67 -6.21
CA ILE A 331 -5.94 7.73 -6.76
C ILE A 331 -5.11 8.95 -7.12
N VAL A 332 -4.19 9.35 -6.23
CA VAL A 332 -3.25 10.44 -6.48
C VAL A 332 -2.37 10.14 -7.69
N ASN A 333 -1.78 8.95 -7.77
CA ASN A 333 -0.96 8.55 -8.91
C ASN A 333 -1.75 8.60 -10.22
N ALA A 334 -2.99 8.11 -10.21
CA ALA A 334 -3.87 8.16 -11.38
C ALA A 334 -4.19 9.59 -11.82
N ILE A 335 -4.55 10.49 -10.91
CA ILE A 335 -4.82 11.90 -11.23
C ILE A 335 -3.57 12.55 -11.82
N VAL A 336 -2.43 12.40 -11.14
CA VAL A 336 -1.16 13.02 -11.55
C VAL A 336 -0.75 12.51 -12.93
N MET A 337 -0.72 11.20 -13.13
CA MET A 337 -0.26 10.62 -14.39
C MET A 337 -1.17 10.96 -15.56
N ARG A 338 -2.50 10.91 -15.37
CA ARG A 338 -3.45 11.31 -16.42
C ARG A 338 -3.35 12.79 -16.76
N TYR A 339 -3.22 13.64 -15.76
CA TYR A 339 -3.02 15.08 -15.96
C TYR A 339 -1.74 15.36 -16.74
N LEU A 340 -0.61 14.79 -16.30
CA LEU A 340 0.69 15.02 -16.93
C LEU A 340 0.75 14.47 -18.37
N ILE A 341 0.16 13.30 -18.63
CA ILE A 341 0.09 12.74 -19.98
C ILE A 341 -0.79 13.63 -20.86
N TYR A 342 -1.92 14.10 -20.36
CA TYR A 342 -2.78 15.02 -21.10
C TYR A 342 -2.06 16.33 -21.43
N GLU A 343 -1.34 16.93 -20.49
CA GLU A 343 -0.53 18.15 -20.73
C GLU A 343 0.58 17.95 -21.78
N LEU A 344 1.02 16.72 -21.99
CA LEU A 344 2.08 16.39 -22.94
C LEU A 344 1.55 15.98 -24.31
N THR A 345 0.34 15.44 -24.39
CA THR A 345 -0.16 14.76 -25.61
C THR A 345 -1.60 15.12 -25.99
N ASP A 346 -2.29 15.98 -25.24
CA ASP A 346 -3.72 16.32 -25.39
C ASP A 346 -4.67 15.09 -25.37
N HIS A 347 -4.20 13.99 -24.77
CA HIS A 347 -4.88 12.70 -24.74
C HIS A 347 -4.75 12.04 -23.38
N LEU A 348 -5.78 11.30 -22.96
CA LEU A 348 -5.69 10.43 -21.79
C LEU A 348 -4.93 9.13 -22.13
N PRO A 349 -4.40 8.41 -21.12
CA PRO A 349 -3.82 7.09 -21.32
C PRO A 349 -4.78 6.12 -22.01
N LEU A 350 -4.25 5.27 -22.90
CA LEU A 350 -5.02 4.20 -23.56
C LEU A 350 -5.34 3.06 -22.58
N PHE A 351 -4.47 2.89 -21.59
CA PHE A 351 -4.61 2.00 -20.45
C PHE A 351 -3.76 2.54 -19.32
N ASP A 352 -4.23 2.37 -18.10
CA ASP A 352 -3.46 2.62 -16.89
C ASP A 352 -4.00 1.78 -15.72
N VAL A 353 -3.09 1.31 -14.88
CA VAL A 353 -3.42 0.62 -13.62
C VAL A 353 -2.37 0.96 -12.56
N TYR A 354 -2.83 1.17 -11.33
CA TYR A 354 -2.00 1.68 -10.22
C TYR A 354 -2.10 0.81 -8.97
N LEU A 355 -1.01 0.73 -8.20
CA LEU A 355 -1.05 0.31 -6.81
C LEU A 355 -0.03 1.11 -5.99
N GLY A 356 -0.50 2.17 -5.36
CA GLY A 356 0.35 3.13 -4.69
C GLY A 356 1.16 3.92 -5.71
N ASP A 357 2.48 3.94 -5.53
CA ASP A 357 3.43 4.60 -6.42
C ASP A 357 3.72 3.81 -7.71
N ASP A 358 3.40 2.51 -7.75
CA ASP A 358 3.66 1.65 -8.91
C ASP A 358 2.54 1.75 -9.95
N SER A 359 2.88 1.74 -11.24
CA SER A 359 1.93 1.93 -12.35
C SER A 359 2.39 1.28 -13.65
N VAL A 360 1.45 0.74 -14.42
CA VAL A 360 1.64 0.39 -15.85
C VAL A 360 0.71 1.25 -16.68
N ILE A 361 1.26 1.97 -17.66
CA ILE A 361 0.50 2.93 -18.46
C ILE A 361 0.81 2.71 -19.94
N ILE A 362 -0.21 2.57 -20.78
CA ILE A 362 -0.06 2.54 -22.24
C ILE A 362 -0.32 3.96 -22.76
N LEU A 363 0.70 4.51 -23.40
CA LEU A 363 0.71 5.89 -23.84
C LEU A 363 -0.04 6.09 -25.17
N PRO A 364 -0.78 7.20 -25.32
CA PRO A 364 -1.31 7.60 -26.62
C PRO A 364 -0.18 7.99 -27.56
N GLU A 365 0.84 8.71 -27.06
CA GLU A 365 1.98 9.23 -27.80
C GLU A 365 3.27 9.16 -26.97
N LEU A 366 4.43 9.16 -27.63
CA LEU A 366 5.73 9.13 -26.98
C LEU A 366 6.17 10.55 -26.58
N PHE A 367 6.71 10.70 -25.37
CA PHE A 367 7.26 11.96 -24.88
C PHE A 367 8.53 11.73 -24.04
N SER A 368 9.22 12.82 -23.70
CA SER A 368 10.42 12.80 -22.85
C SER A 368 10.05 12.62 -21.37
N LEU A 369 10.75 11.69 -20.70
CA LEU A 369 10.61 11.46 -19.26
C LEU A 369 11.17 12.63 -18.43
N GLU A 370 12.15 13.36 -18.96
CA GLU A 370 12.67 14.59 -18.36
C GLU A 370 11.58 15.65 -18.34
N ARG A 371 10.85 15.80 -19.44
CA ARG A 371 9.73 16.75 -19.51
C ARG A 371 8.59 16.33 -18.56
N LEU A 372 8.27 15.04 -18.47
CA LEU A 372 7.32 14.52 -17.49
C LEU A 372 7.75 14.86 -16.05
N ALA A 373 9.04 14.67 -15.73
CA ALA A 373 9.60 14.97 -14.42
C ALA A 373 9.54 16.47 -14.08
N GLU A 374 9.85 17.34 -15.04
CA GLU A 374 9.73 18.80 -14.90
C GLU A 374 8.30 19.22 -14.57
N LEU A 375 7.30 18.70 -15.30
CA LEU A 375 5.89 19.01 -15.06
C LEU A 375 5.41 18.46 -13.71
N ALA A 376 5.82 17.24 -13.33
CA ALA A 376 5.48 16.65 -12.03
C ALA A 376 6.02 17.48 -10.86
N ALA A 377 7.27 17.93 -10.97
CA ALA A 377 7.90 18.79 -9.97
C ALA A 377 7.23 20.17 -9.95
N HIS A 378 6.95 20.74 -11.12
CA HIS A 378 6.30 22.04 -11.25
C HIS A 378 4.93 22.03 -10.59
N TYR A 379 4.00 21.19 -11.05
CA TYR A 379 2.59 21.24 -10.65
C TYR A 379 2.30 20.61 -9.28
N PHE A 380 3.08 19.60 -8.87
CA PHE A 380 2.77 18.82 -7.67
C PHE A 380 3.91 18.77 -6.63
N GLY A 381 5.11 19.25 -6.95
CA GLY A 381 6.29 19.08 -6.07
C GLY A 381 6.75 17.63 -5.94
N MET A 382 6.31 16.78 -6.85
CA MET A 382 6.60 15.35 -6.87
C MET A 382 7.83 15.07 -7.74
N GLU A 383 8.67 14.15 -7.28
CA GLU A 383 9.96 13.87 -7.90
C GLU A 383 9.93 12.54 -8.63
N LEU A 384 10.00 12.57 -9.96
CA LEU A 384 10.16 11.37 -10.76
C LEU A 384 11.64 10.97 -10.85
N ASN A 385 11.92 9.67 -10.74
CA ASN A 385 13.25 9.14 -10.94
C ASN A 385 13.43 8.69 -12.39
N THR A 386 13.89 9.59 -13.25
CA THR A 386 14.08 9.31 -14.69
C THR A 386 15.04 8.15 -14.94
N ASP A 387 16.08 7.97 -14.14
CA ASP A 387 17.05 6.87 -14.28
C ASP A 387 16.46 5.47 -14.04
N LYS A 388 15.33 5.39 -13.33
CA LYS A 388 14.62 4.12 -13.08
C LYS A 388 13.29 4.02 -13.79
N SER A 389 12.82 5.11 -14.36
CA SER A 389 11.61 5.15 -15.17
C SER A 389 12.00 4.86 -16.61
N TYR A 390 11.14 4.19 -17.36
CA TYR A 390 11.42 3.87 -18.75
C TYR A 390 10.15 3.68 -19.54
N ILE A 391 10.30 3.79 -20.86
CA ILE A 391 9.25 3.53 -21.84
C ILE A 391 9.73 2.38 -22.72
N THR A 392 8.86 1.39 -22.94
CA THR A 392 9.20 0.17 -23.70
C THR A 392 8.06 -0.20 -24.64
N GLN A 393 8.40 -0.82 -25.77
CA GLN A 393 7.44 -1.54 -26.63
C GLN A 393 7.54 -3.06 -26.45
N ASN A 394 8.57 -3.55 -25.75
CA ASN A 394 8.72 -4.97 -25.45
C ASN A 394 7.86 -5.35 -24.23
N PRO A 395 6.85 -6.23 -24.38
CA PRO A 395 6.02 -6.69 -23.27
C PRO A 395 6.82 -7.36 -22.15
N ALA A 396 7.94 -8.02 -22.47
CA ALA A 396 8.80 -8.68 -21.47
C ALA A 396 9.47 -7.71 -20.49
N ASN A 397 9.63 -6.45 -20.90
CA ASN A 397 10.18 -5.40 -20.06
C ASN A 397 9.12 -4.76 -19.16
N VAL A 398 7.84 -5.15 -19.24
CA VAL A 398 6.80 -4.59 -18.35
C VAL A 398 7.02 -5.14 -16.94
N PHE A 399 7.37 -4.26 -16.01
CA PHE A 399 7.59 -4.58 -14.61
C PHE A 399 6.50 -3.95 -13.74
N PHE A 400 5.79 -4.78 -12.96
CA PHE A 400 4.69 -4.32 -12.11
C PHE A 400 4.62 -5.14 -10.82
N LEU A 401 4.45 -4.46 -9.69
CA LEU A 401 4.36 -5.02 -8.34
C LEU A 401 5.50 -5.96 -7.96
N GLY A 402 6.69 -5.73 -8.53
CA GLY A 402 7.87 -6.56 -8.29
C GLY A 402 8.07 -7.72 -9.26
N TYR A 403 7.29 -7.81 -10.34
CA TYR A 403 7.32 -8.90 -11.31
C TYR A 403 7.45 -8.39 -12.75
N PHE A 404 8.27 -9.07 -13.55
CA PHE A 404 8.32 -8.92 -15.00
C PHE A 404 7.21 -9.73 -15.66
N ASN A 405 6.75 -9.26 -16.81
CA ASN A 405 5.72 -9.90 -17.63
C ASN A 405 6.32 -10.90 -18.64
N GLU A 406 6.32 -12.19 -18.34
CA GLU A 406 6.72 -13.23 -19.28
C GLU A 406 5.47 -13.80 -20.00
N ASN A 407 4.99 -13.12 -21.04
CA ASN A 407 3.79 -13.50 -21.81
C ASN A 407 2.54 -13.71 -20.93
N GLY A 408 2.35 -12.88 -19.91
CA GLY A 408 1.27 -12.98 -18.93
C GLY A 408 1.64 -13.76 -17.67
N HIS A 409 2.77 -14.46 -17.64
CA HIS A 409 3.29 -15.10 -16.43
C HIS A 409 4.18 -14.12 -15.65
N PRO A 410 3.91 -13.87 -14.36
CA PRO A 410 4.75 -13.02 -13.53
C PRO A 410 6.06 -13.74 -13.18
N THR A 411 7.20 -13.10 -13.44
CA THR A 411 8.52 -13.62 -13.04
C THR A 411 9.24 -12.62 -12.16
N LYS A 412 10.01 -13.07 -11.17
CA LYS A 412 10.67 -12.20 -10.20
C LYS A 412 12.18 -12.38 -10.25
N PRO A 413 12.99 -11.30 -10.14
CA PRO A 413 14.45 -11.41 -10.11
C PRO A 413 14.93 -12.29 -8.96
N ILE A 414 15.51 -13.45 -9.30
CA ILE A 414 15.86 -14.49 -8.34
C ILE A 414 16.85 -14.00 -7.27
N ASP A 415 17.79 -13.13 -7.63
CA ASP A 415 18.78 -12.58 -6.70
C ASP A 415 18.14 -11.88 -5.51
N SER A 416 17.06 -11.12 -5.77
CA SER A 416 16.31 -10.42 -4.72
C SER A 416 15.63 -11.40 -3.76
N ILE A 417 15.15 -12.53 -4.27
CA ILE A 417 14.45 -13.57 -3.50
C ILE A 417 15.44 -14.36 -2.65
N VAL A 418 16.56 -14.79 -3.24
CA VAL A 418 17.67 -15.45 -2.55
C VAL A 418 18.21 -14.56 -1.44
N ALA A 419 18.55 -13.30 -1.74
CA ALA A 419 19.05 -12.35 -0.75
C ALA A 419 18.01 -12.07 0.36
N SER A 420 16.72 -11.93 0.02
CA SER A 420 15.67 -11.72 1.04
C SER A 420 15.46 -12.93 1.96
N SER A 421 15.79 -14.13 1.49
CA SER A 421 15.76 -15.37 2.27
C SER A 421 16.92 -15.43 3.26
N ILE A 422 18.11 -15.04 2.83
CA ILE A 422 19.34 -14.99 3.65
C ILE A 422 19.32 -13.83 4.66
N TYR A 423 18.78 -12.68 4.26
CA TYR A 423 18.72 -11.46 5.07
C TYR A 423 17.26 -11.12 5.44
N PRO A 424 16.67 -11.81 6.43
CA PRO A 424 15.28 -11.56 6.83
C PRO A 424 15.04 -10.12 7.29
N GLU A 425 13.78 -9.68 7.36
CA GLU A 425 13.43 -8.39 7.98
C GLU A 425 13.53 -8.44 9.51
N ARG A 426 13.34 -9.62 10.11
CA ARG A 426 13.35 -9.84 11.56
C ARG A 426 14.25 -11.01 11.91
N PRO A 427 14.84 -11.04 13.12
CA PRO A 427 15.57 -12.20 13.59
C PRO A 427 14.71 -13.47 13.53
N VAL A 428 15.28 -14.50 12.93
CA VAL A 428 14.71 -15.85 12.85
C VAL A 428 14.95 -16.55 14.19
N ARG A 429 13.93 -17.25 14.71
CA ARG A 429 13.98 -17.79 16.08
C ARG A 429 14.42 -19.25 16.12
N ASN A 430 14.01 -20.02 15.13
CA ASN A 430 14.26 -21.46 15.02
C ASN A 430 14.29 -21.88 13.55
N LYS A 431 14.59 -23.16 13.29
CA LYS A 431 14.71 -23.67 11.91
C LYS A 431 13.36 -23.77 11.20
N ILE A 432 12.25 -23.99 11.93
CA ILE A 432 10.88 -23.97 11.37
C ILE A 432 10.55 -22.61 10.74
N ASP A 433 10.92 -21.50 11.39
CA ASP A 433 10.78 -20.15 10.82
C ASP A 433 11.53 -20.02 9.48
N THR A 434 12.72 -20.64 9.35
CA THR A 434 13.47 -20.66 8.09
C THR A 434 12.76 -21.51 7.02
N VAL A 435 12.38 -22.74 7.37
CA VAL A 435 11.71 -23.68 6.46
C VAL A 435 10.44 -23.05 5.87
N THR A 436 9.58 -22.52 6.74
CA THR A 436 8.30 -21.92 6.36
C THR A 436 8.48 -20.65 5.54
N ARG A 437 9.52 -19.84 5.81
CA ARG A 437 9.90 -18.72 4.95
C ARG A 437 10.35 -19.16 3.56
N LEU A 438 11.15 -20.23 3.44
CA LEU A 438 11.57 -20.76 2.14
C LEU A 438 10.38 -21.27 1.33
N ILE A 439 9.43 -21.98 1.97
CA ILE A 439 8.15 -22.35 1.34
C ILE A 439 7.39 -21.11 0.87
N GLY A 440 7.34 -20.07 1.71
CA GLY A 440 6.73 -18.80 1.34
C GLY A 440 7.38 -18.15 0.11
N GLN A 441 8.70 -18.31 -0.06
CA GLN A 441 9.41 -17.81 -1.24
C GLN A 441 9.07 -18.63 -2.48
N ALA A 442 8.97 -19.96 -2.37
CA ALA A 442 8.57 -20.84 -3.46
C ALA A 442 7.20 -20.41 -4.06
N TYR A 443 6.23 -20.08 -3.20
CA TYR A 443 4.92 -19.58 -3.61
C TYR A 443 4.92 -18.12 -4.12
N SER A 444 6.04 -17.42 -4.01
CA SER A 444 6.15 -16.02 -4.45
C SER A 444 6.94 -15.84 -5.73
N THR A 445 7.68 -16.85 -6.19
CA THR A 445 8.51 -16.74 -7.40
C THR A 445 7.68 -16.82 -8.67
N PHE A 446 6.61 -17.62 -8.65
CA PHE A 446 5.78 -18.00 -9.81
C PHE A 446 6.56 -18.61 -10.99
N GLU A 447 7.83 -18.96 -10.79
CA GLU A 447 8.66 -19.64 -11.79
C GLU A 447 8.92 -21.09 -11.31
N PRO A 448 8.54 -22.12 -12.09
CA PRO A 448 8.55 -23.52 -11.64
C PRO A 448 9.91 -24.05 -11.19
N ILE A 449 11.01 -23.65 -11.85
CA ILE A 449 12.36 -24.14 -11.54
C ILE A 449 12.83 -23.53 -10.21
N HIS A 450 12.66 -22.23 -10.02
CA HIS A 450 12.97 -21.54 -8.78
C HIS A 450 12.09 -22.02 -7.64
N ALA A 451 10.80 -22.28 -7.87
CA ALA A 451 9.90 -22.84 -6.88
C ALA A 451 10.39 -24.23 -6.40
N THR A 452 10.75 -25.12 -7.34
CA THR A 452 11.41 -26.41 -7.06
C THR A 452 12.64 -26.22 -6.18
N GLN A 453 13.50 -25.26 -6.50
CA GLN A 453 14.71 -24.99 -5.73
C GLN A 453 14.43 -24.51 -4.29
N PHE A 454 13.44 -23.64 -4.09
CA PHE A 454 13.04 -23.21 -2.75
C PHE A 454 12.40 -24.32 -1.94
N PHE A 455 11.57 -25.18 -2.54
CA PHE A 455 11.05 -26.36 -1.84
C PHE A 455 12.16 -27.37 -1.49
N LYS A 456 13.14 -27.59 -2.37
CA LYS A 456 14.33 -28.41 -2.05
C LYS A 456 15.11 -27.84 -0.86
N ALA A 457 15.35 -26.53 -0.87
CA ALA A 457 16.04 -25.86 0.25
C ALA A 457 15.25 -26.00 1.56
N ALA A 458 13.92 -25.88 1.52
CA ALA A 458 13.06 -26.13 2.68
C ALA A 458 13.15 -27.58 3.17
N LYS A 459 13.12 -28.56 2.25
CA LYS A 459 13.16 -30.01 2.56
C LYS A 459 14.49 -30.43 3.19
N ILE A 460 15.61 -29.86 2.77
CA ILE A 460 16.93 -30.08 3.41
C ILE A 460 16.86 -29.78 4.91
N LEU A 461 16.29 -28.62 5.26
CA LEU A 461 16.19 -28.17 6.65
C LEU A 461 15.09 -28.91 7.43
N ALA A 462 13.98 -29.24 6.78
CA ALA A 462 12.90 -30.02 7.38
C ALA A 462 13.36 -31.43 7.79
N ASN A 463 14.15 -32.08 6.94
CA ASN A 463 14.72 -33.40 7.22
C ASN A 463 15.66 -33.38 8.44
N GLU A 464 16.45 -32.31 8.64
CA GLU A 464 17.30 -32.16 9.83
C GLU A 464 16.48 -32.07 11.13
N GLU A 465 15.24 -31.60 11.07
CA GLU A 465 14.33 -31.47 12.22
C GLU A 465 13.33 -32.65 12.31
N ASN A 466 13.42 -33.62 11.40
CA ASN A 466 12.45 -34.72 11.26
C ASN A 466 10.99 -34.23 11.09
N LEU A 467 10.80 -33.14 10.34
CA LEU A 467 9.47 -32.58 10.06
C LEU A 467 8.93 -33.16 8.75
N SER A 468 7.71 -33.72 8.79
CA SER A 468 7.01 -34.14 7.59
C SER A 468 6.37 -32.94 6.86
N ASN A 469 6.02 -33.12 5.60
CA ASN A 469 5.25 -32.11 4.85
C ASN A 469 3.94 -31.76 5.56
N ARG A 470 3.28 -32.75 6.15
CA ARG A 470 2.03 -32.56 6.89
C ARG A 470 2.23 -31.67 8.12
N ASP A 471 3.29 -31.89 8.89
CA ASP A 471 3.58 -31.08 10.09
C ASP A 471 3.79 -29.60 9.71
N LEU A 472 4.47 -29.37 8.58
CA LEU A 472 4.72 -28.03 8.06
C LEU A 472 3.45 -27.36 7.52
N GLU A 473 2.62 -28.10 6.78
CA GLU A 473 1.32 -27.61 6.28
C GLU A 473 0.40 -27.21 7.45
N GLU A 474 0.24 -28.10 8.44
CA GLU A 474 -0.56 -27.84 9.64
C GLU A 474 -0.04 -26.56 10.36
N TRP A 475 1.27 -26.43 10.52
CA TRP A 475 1.86 -25.22 11.11
C TRP A 475 1.57 -23.96 10.29
N ILE A 476 1.69 -24.02 8.97
CA ILE A 476 1.45 -22.88 8.08
C ILE A 476 -0.01 -22.44 8.15
N HIS A 477 -0.94 -23.40 8.13
CA HIS A 477 -2.38 -23.15 8.15
C HIS A 477 -2.84 -22.54 9.48
N ASP A 478 -2.18 -22.91 10.59
CA ASP A 478 -2.40 -22.33 11.91
C ASP A 478 -1.77 -20.93 12.08
N HIS A 479 -0.78 -20.58 11.25
CA HIS A 479 -0.05 -19.31 11.32
C HIS A 479 -0.11 -18.46 10.03
N PRO A 480 -1.31 -18.22 9.45
CA PRO A 480 -1.44 -17.55 8.15
C PRO A 480 -0.91 -16.10 8.17
N ALA A 481 -0.89 -15.46 9.35
CA ALA A 481 -0.36 -14.11 9.53
C ALA A 481 1.15 -14.00 9.27
N ASN A 482 1.90 -15.11 9.32
CA ASN A 482 3.33 -15.15 8.98
C ASN A 482 3.55 -15.03 7.47
N PHE A 483 2.55 -15.35 6.66
CA PHE A 483 2.57 -15.31 5.20
C PHE A 483 1.84 -14.08 4.66
N LYS A 484 1.89 -12.95 5.39
CA LYS A 484 1.22 -11.70 4.98
C LYS A 484 1.59 -11.27 3.55
N PHE A 485 2.83 -11.47 3.12
CA PHE A 485 3.24 -11.13 1.75
C PHE A 485 2.53 -11.96 0.69
N LEU A 486 2.33 -13.26 0.91
CA LEU A 486 1.56 -14.11 0.01
C LEU A 486 0.10 -13.67 -0.11
N SER A 487 -0.49 -13.21 1.00
CA SER A 487 -1.85 -12.66 0.95
C SER A 487 -1.98 -11.41 0.09
N THR A 488 -0.90 -10.63 -0.09
CA THR A 488 -0.90 -9.49 -1.03
C THR A 488 -0.73 -9.91 -2.48
N LEU A 489 -0.24 -11.13 -2.72
CA LEU A 489 -0.14 -11.74 -4.04
C LEU A 489 -1.38 -12.56 -4.41
N GLY A 490 -2.38 -12.66 -3.52
CA GLY A 490 -3.59 -13.45 -3.77
C GLY A 490 -3.49 -14.92 -3.37
N VAL A 491 -2.44 -15.32 -2.66
CA VAL A 491 -2.25 -16.69 -2.15
C VAL A 491 -2.72 -16.76 -0.70
N ASP A 492 -3.68 -17.64 -0.39
CA ASP A 492 -4.08 -17.93 0.98
C ASP A 492 -3.10 -18.93 1.60
N ALA A 493 -2.52 -18.57 2.73
CA ALA A 493 -1.58 -19.45 3.43
C ALA A 493 -2.22 -20.78 3.85
N ARG A 494 -3.54 -20.80 4.08
CA ARG A 494 -4.30 -21.99 4.48
C ARG A 494 -4.51 -22.99 3.34
N THR A 495 -4.15 -22.63 2.11
CA THR A 495 -4.22 -23.52 0.94
C THR A 495 -2.84 -23.96 0.47
N ILE A 496 -1.78 -23.59 1.20
CA ILE A 496 -0.41 -23.99 0.86
C ILE A 496 -0.25 -25.48 1.07
N THR A 497 0.35 -26.15 0.09
CA THR A 497 0.76 -27.55 0.14
C THR A 497 2.24 -27.67 -0.20
N ILE A 498 2.86 -28.75 0.22
CA ILE A 498 4.29 -29.00 0.01
C ILE A 498 4.42 -30.25 -0.86
N PRO A 499 4.87 -30.11 -2.12
CA PRO A 499 4.99 -31.24 -3.02
C PRO A 499 6.20 -32.09 -2.65
N ASP A 500 6.17 -33.36 -3.03
CA ASP A 500 7.39 -34.14 -3.13
C ASP A 500 8.18 -33.66 -4.34
N VAL A 501 9.34 -33.07 -4.05
CA VAL A 501 10.17 -32.45 -5.07
C VAL A 501 11.10 -33.48 -5.70
N ASP A 502 10.96 -33.68 -7.01
CA ASP A 502 11.88 -34.47 -7.83
C ASP A 502 13.07 -33.60 -8.29
N GLU A 503 14.21 -34.22 -8.59
CA GLU A 503 15.36 -33.53 -9.14
C GLU A 503 15.11 -32.99 -10.55
N GLU A 504 14.33 -33.71 -11.36
CA GLU A 504 14.18 -33.46 -12.80
C GLU A 504 12.86 -32.75 -13.17
N ILE A 505 11.89 -32.67 -12.25
CA ILE A 505 10.54 -32.17 -12.55
C ILE A 505 10.33 -30.78 -11.92
N PRO A 506 10.02 -29.74 -12.75
CA PRO A 506 9.66 -28.43 -12.24
C PRO A 506 8.36 -28.44 -11.43
N THR A 507 8.27 -27.58 -10.42
CA THR A 507 7.11 -27.52 -9.50
C THR A 507 6.08 -26.55 -10.04
N TRP A 508 4.95 -27.08 -10.52
CA TRP A 508 3.90 -26.30 -11.17
C TRP A 508 2.80 -25.80 -10.22
N ILE A 509 2.70 -26.34 -8.99
CA ILE A 509 1.61 -26.01 -8.05
C ILE A 509 1.59 -24.55 -7.60
N THR A 510 2.69 -23.82 -7.80
CA THR A 510 2.84 -22.41 -7.44
C THR A 510 2.52 -21.48 -8.62
N GLN A 511 2.10 -22.00 -9.78
CA GLN A 511 1.72 -21.15 -10.90
C GLN A 511 0.50 -20.29 -10.57
N PRO A 512 0.44 -19.05 -11.08
CA PRO A 512 -0.78 -18.25 -11.02
C PRO A 512 -1.96 -18.94 -11.69
N SER A 513 -3.17 -18.67 -11.21
CA SER A 513 -4.38 -19.00 -11.94
C SER A 513 -4.59 -18.05 -13.12
N ASP A 514 -5.51 -18.43 -14.01
CA ASP A 514 -6.01 -17.53 -15.04
C ASP A 514 -6.61 -16.25 -14.46
N THR A 515 -6.55 -15.18 -15.26
CA THR A 515 -7.20 -13.90 -14.96
C THR A 515 -8.70 -14.11 -14.76
N ARG A 516 -9.21 -13.52 -13.69
CA ARG A 516 -10.66 -13.49 -13.42
C ARG A 516 -11.37 -12.33 -14.13
N ARG A 517 -10.63 -11.49 -14.84
CA ARG A 517 -11.12 -10.25 -15.44
C ARG A 517 -10.79 -10.22 -16.92
N GLU A 518 -11.76 -9.74 -17.68
CA GLU A 518 -11.60 -9.44 -19.10
C GLU A 518 -11.13 -7.99 -19.26
N TYR A 519 -10.12 -7.78 -20.11
CA TYR A 519 -9.67 -6.44 -20.44
C TYR A 519 -10.56 -5.86 -21.54
N ILE A 520 -11.16 -4.71 -21.25
CA ILE A 520 -11.93 -3.90 -22.20
C ILE A 520 -11.31 -2.50 -22.25
N PRO A 521 -10.95 -1.98 -23.44
CA PRO A 521 -10.45 -0.63 -23.60
C PRO A 521 -11.46 0.42 -23.10
N ARG A 522 -10.97 1.40 -22.35
CA ARG A 522 -11.79 2.51 -21.86
C ARG A 522 -11.98 3.55 -22.95
N GLN A 523 -13.15 4.20 -22.93
CA GLN A 523 -13.49 5.30 -23.82
C GLN A 523 -13.88 6.52 -23.00
N TYR A 524 -13.46 7.68 -23.47
CA TYR A 524 -13.69 8.96 -22.80
C TYR A 524 -14.30 9.95 -23.79
N ILE A 525 -15.29 10.69 -23.32
CA ILE A 525 -15.78 11.90 -23.98
C ILE A 525 -15.17 13.06 -23.20
N LEU A 526 -14.13 13.68 -23.76
CA LEU A 526 -13.30 14.65 -23.04
C LEU A 526 -14.10 15.86 -22.56
N GLU A 527 -15.05 16.34 -23.37
CA GLU A 527 -15.92 17.46 -22.99
C GLU A 527 -16.78 17.11 -21.75
N ASP A 528 -17.39 15.93 -21.73
CA ASP A 528 -18.20 15.47 -20.60
C ASP A 528 -17.36 15.37 -19.33
N LEU A 529 -16.14 14.81 -19.44
CA LEU A 529 -15.20 14.73 -18.32
C LEU A 529 -14.81 16.11 -17.81
N TYR A 530 -14.53 17.04 -18.70
CA TYR A 530 -14.15 18.40 -18.32
C TYR A 530 -15.26 19.09 -17.54
N GLN A 531 -16.51 19.05 -18.02
CA GLN A 531 -17.67 19.63 -17.33
C GLN A 531 -17.93 18.96 -15.98
N GLN A 532 -17.89 17.64 -15.91
CA GLN A 532 -18.05 16.90 -14.65
C GLN A 532 -16.94 17.22 -13.65
N GLY A 533 -15.71 17.38 -14.12
CA GLY A 533 -14.56 17.72 -13.31
C GLY A 533 -14.68 19.10 -12.69
N LEU A 534 -15.10 20.10 -13.46
CA LEU A 534 -15.33 21.45 -12.94
C LEU A 534 -16.41 21.45 -11.86
N LEU A 535 -17.54 20.79 -12.11
CA LEU A 535 -18.61 20.65 -11.12
C LEU A 535 -18.11 19.97 -9.84
N PHE A 536 -17.32 18.90 -9.95
CA PHE A 536 -16.76 18.20 -8.80
C PHE A 536 -15.80 19.09 -8.00
N LEU A 537 -14.93 19.84 -8.68
CA LEU A 537 -13.99 20.74 -8.02
C LEU A 537 -14.69 21.93 -7.36
N GLU A 538 -15.88 22.31 -7.82
CA GLU A 538 -16.73 23.31 -7.16
C GLU A 538 -17.55 22.74 -5.98
N TRP A 539 -17.70 21.41 -5.89
CA TRP A 539 -18.73 20.74 -5.07
C TRP A 539 -18.51 20.73 -3.54
N ASP A 540 -17.42 21.29 -2.99
CA ASP A 540 -17.32 21.40 -1.52
C ASP A 540 -16.56 22.65 -1.02
N PRO A 541 -17.25 23.81 -0.92
CA PRO A 541 -16.68 25.01 -0.30
C PRO A 541 -16.36 24.84 1.20
N ASP A 542 -16.94 23.84 1.90
CA ASP A 542 -16.68 23.61 3.34
C ASP A 542 -15.38 22.81 3.58
N LEU A 543 -14.80 22.20 2.55
CA LEU A 543 -13.47 21.56 2.58
C LEU A 543 -12.38 22.39 1.90
N GLN A 544 -12.75 23.30 0.99
CA GLN A 544 -11.84 24.27 0.37
C GLN A 544 -11.39 25.41 1.31
N GLN A 545 -12.06 25.62 2.45
CA GLN A 545 -11.73 26.65 3.44
C GLN A 545 -10.35 26.49 4.13
N TYR A 546 -9.46 25.61 3.67
CA TYR A 546 -8.17 25.33 4.30
C TYR A 546 -7.01 25.18 3.30
N ASP A 547 -7.15 25.72 2.08
CA ASP A 547 -6.01 25.97 1.19
C ASP A 547 -5.26 27.24 1.58
#